data_AF-A0A8T0XXQ7-F1
#
_entry.id   AF-A0A8T0XXQ7-F1
#
_cell.length_a   1.000
_cell.length_b   1.000
_cell.length_c   1.000
_cell.angle_alpha   90.00
_cell.angle_beta   90.00
_cell.angle_gamma   90.00
#
_symmetry.space_group_name_H-M   'P 1'
#
loop_
_entity.id
_entity.type
_entity.pdbx_description
1 polymer ?
#
loop_
_entity_poly.entity_id
_entity_poly.type
_entity_poly.pdbx_seq_one_letter_code
_entity_poly.pdbx_strand_id
1 'polypeptide(L)'
;MNLDLEEELMDLVSNELAYMPSSTASSSPPRRFLIPPTSSAPTGTLVQQVTEQLLSQATQQVALQQQHNQISPKPVASSSDEEQLSPEQLKFLTEEDARLDRRNAVVRELTAMRQAAVARRLDELVLQLEQLQQRITDKIGASDDTGDDNERRRRLETQQMTAKLNFVVEQSALERQRVDEDVKWTRLLEELPMEERGYLGRAADEKFVEQMKYLRGERESERQDSIQRHLHGILVLTAPHRNGQTVAKTSMHHSLRHLLQAFANIFRGCYSDFLQYGGQGFGVRRDVSVDRVTCTLPLVAGDVTQFGAIFTQVVLFKYPFLQTSEAQRNAVQRSVVAALFDALQPVLHGLYVASFQREDSIVDDVAELSRTKPLAYFEVKPIFRLDGSWSGAQQQQELFVADQNERRLLTLRHYTAAIYHMNNLSSERSPYAKLGRLAQVCEEIDRAIKEYYDSQPAELRPSPEHLNVSTDNLCALLSFILISAPSSCLHVFTQLALLGSFAPQSVANGNTF
;
A
#
# COMPACT_ATOMS: atom_id res chain seq x y z
N MET A 1 -37.42 -15.53 15.38
CA MET A 1 -36.68 -14.34 14.91
C MET A 1 -35.20 -14.56 15.21
N ASN A 2 -34.55 -15.51 14.53
CA ASN A 2 -33.14 -15.84 14.77
C ASN A 2 -32.52 -16.60 13.57
N LEU A 3 -33.00 -16.33 12.36
CA LEU A 3 -32.54 -16.99 11.13
C LEU A 3 -31.71 -16.08 10.20
N ASP A 4 -31.60 -14.78 10.50
CA ASP A 4 -30.94 -13.82 9.59
C ASP A 4 -29.44 -13.64 9.86
N LEU A 5 -28.91 -14.09 11.00
CA LEU A 5 -27.48 -13.90 11.33
C LEU A 5 -26.56 -14.93 10.66
N GLU A 6 -27.06 -16.14 10.39
CA GLU A 6 -26.30 -17.17 9.66
C GLU A 6 -26.21 -16.88 8.17
N GLU A 7 -27.25 -16.28 7.58
CA GLU A 7 -27.25 -15.85 6.17
C GLU A 7 -26.30 -14.66 5.95
N GLU A 8 -26.22 -13.73 6.90
CA GLU A 8 -25.30 -12.59 6.88
C GLU A 8 -23.82 -13.00 7.11
N LEU A 9 -23.57 -14.08 7.86
CA LEU A 9 -22.22 -14.65 8.03
C LEU A 9 -21.77 -15.52 6.84
N MET A 10 -22.69 -16.21 6.17
CA MET A 10 -22.39 -17.02 4.97
C MET A 10 -22.09 -16.16 3.73
N ASP A 11 -22.66 -14.94 3.66
CA ASP A 11 -22.36 -13.97 2.60
C ASP A 11 -21.02 -13.25 2.77
N LEU A 12 -20.50 -13.13 4.01
CA LEU A 12 -19.15 -12.62 4.26
C LEU A 12 -18.06 -13.62 3.84
N VAL A 13 -18.30 -14.93 4.00
CA VAL A 13 -17.38 -15.98 3.54
C VAL A 13 -17.41 -16.12 2.01
N SER A 14 -18.54 -15.84 1.37
CA SER A 14 -18.69 -15.94 -0.10
C SER A 14 -17.97 -14.83 -0.88
N ASN A 15 -17.68 -13.68 -0.26
CA ASN A 15 -16.91 -12.60 -0.88
C ASN A 15 -15.38 -12.82 -0.87
N GLU A 16 -14.86 -13.74 -0.07
CA GLU A 16 -13.43 -14.08 -0.06
C GLU A 16 -13.03 -15.05 -1.19
N LEU A 17 -14.00 -15.76 -1.80
CA LEU A 17 -13.75 -16.74 -2.86
C LEU A 17 -13.67 -16.15 -4.28
N ALA A 18 -14.01 -14.88 -4.47
CA ALA A 18 -13.99 -14.23 -5.79
C ALA A 18 -12.58 -13.88 -6.30
N TYR A 19 -11.54 -14.04 -5.47
CA TYR A 19 -10.15 -13.65 -5.80
C TYR A 19 -9.10 -14.75 -5.59
N MET A 20 -9.51 -16.01 -5.43
CA MET A 20 -8.60 -17.16 -5.51
C MET A 20 -8.73 -17.84 -6.88
N PRO A 21 -7.63 -18.30 -7.51
CA PRO A 21 -7.71 -19.10 -8.72
C PRO A 21 -8.44 -20.42 -8.42
N SER A 22 -9.28 -20.84 -9.36
CA SER A 22 -10.17 -21.99 -9.24
C SER A 22 -9.41 -23.27 -8.89
N SER A 23 -9.68 -23.85 -7.73
CA SER A 23 -9.23 -25.20 -7.37
C SER A 23 -10.07 -26.22 -8.13
N THR A 24 -9.57 -26.75 -9.24
CA THR A 24 -10.12 -27.98 -9.82
C THR A 24 -9.45 -29.18 -9.16
N ALA A 25 -10.16 -29.80 -8.21
CA ALA A 25 -9.88 -31.17 -7.83
C ALA A 25 -10.47 -32.11 -8.89
N SER A 26 -9.61 -32.88 -9.57
CA SER A 26 -10.00 -34.16 -10.17
C SER A 26 -8.78 -35.05 -10.39
N SER A 27 -8.83 -36.21 -9.72
CA SER A 27 -8.21 -37.50 -10.08
C SER A 27 -6.68 -37.57 -10.21
N SER A 28 -6.07 -38.19 -9.20
CA SER A 28 -4.79 -38.88 -9.28
C SER A 28 -4.81 -40.03 -10.31
N PRO A 29 -3.67 -40.29 -10.96
CA PRO A 29 -3.22 -41.67 -11.18
C PRO A 29 -1.78 -41.88 -10.64
N PRO A 30 -1.30 -43.13 -10.54
CA PRO A 30 -0.43 -43.55 -9.45
C PRO A 30 1.06 -43.22 -9.65
N ARG A 31 1.78 -43.18 -8.52
CA ARG A 31 3.24 -43.09 -8.41
C ARG A 31 3.94 -44.11 -9.31
N ARG A 32 4.91 -43.64 -10.11
CA ARG A 32 6.05 -44.43 -10.60
C ARG A 32 7.34 -43.77 -10.14
N PHE A 33 8.20 -44.57 -9.51
CA PHE A 33 9.54 -44.19 -9.07
C PHE A 33 10.55 -44.16 -10.23
N LEU A 34 11.52 -43.24 -10.11
CA LEU A 34 12.90 -43.18 -10.65
C LEU A 34 13.15 -42.99 -12.16
N ILE A 35 13.82 -41.86 -12.49
CA ILE A 35 15.10 -41.66 -13.23
C ILE A 35 15.15 -40.20 -13.79
N PRO A 36 16.28 -39.45 -13.72
CA PRO A 36 16.38 -38.06 -14.16
C PRO A 36 16.57 -37.94 -15.69
N PRO A 37 16.05 -36.87 -16.33
CA PRO A 37 16.96 -36.07 -17.16
C PRO A 37 16.62 -34.56 -17.30
N THR A 38 17.65 -33.87 -17.77
CA THR A 38 17.80 -32.53 -18.36
C THR A 38 16.66 -31.91 -19.17
N SER A 39 16.72 -30.57 -19.25
CA SER A 39 16.24 -29.66 -20.32
C SER A 39 14.96 -28.84 -20.02
N SER A 40 15.20 -27.53 -19.85
CA SER A 40 14.44 -26.36 -20.33
C SER A 40 13.02 -26.57 -20.86
N ALA A 41 12.02 -26.06 -20.11
CA ALA A 41 10.75 -25.55 -20.63
C ALA A 41 10.14 -24.56 -19.60
N PRO A 42 9.31 -23.59 -20.04
CA PRO A 42 9.43 -22.21 -19.59
C PRO A 42 8.38 -21.81 -18.54
N THR A 43 8.80 -20.98 -17.58
CA THR A 43 7.96 -20.21 -16.64
C THR A 43 7.19 -19.05 -17.31
N GLY A 44 7.14 -19.01 -18.65
CA GLY A 44 6.63 -17.87 -19.42
C GLY A 44 5.11 -17.82 -19.58
N THR A 45 4.36 -18.91 -19.41
CA THR A 45 2.98 -19.00 -19.92
C THR A 45 1.97 -18.12 -19.17
N LEU A 46 2.02 -18.01 -17.84
CA LEU A 46 1.04 -17.22 -17.08
C LEU A 46 1.29 -15.71 -17.16
N VAL A 47 2.56 -15.29 -17.07
CA VAL A 47 2.93 -13.88 -17.23
C VAL A 47 2.63 -13.44 -18.66
N GLN A 48 2.97 -14.26 -19.67
CA GLN A 48 2.71 -13.94 -21.06
C GLN A 48 1.21 -13.91 -21.38
N GLN A 49 0.39 -14.80 -20.78
CA GLN A 49 -1.06 -14.75 -20.90
C GLN A 49 -1.69 -13.52 -20.24
N VAL A 50 -1.23 -13.12 -19.05
CA VAL A 50 -1.72 -11.90 -18.38
C VAL A 50 -1.26 -10.65 -19.14
N THR A 51 -0.05 -10.65 -19.68
CA THR A 51 0.47 -9.54 -20.49
C THR A 51 -0.31 -9.43 -21.81
N GLU A 52 -0.58 -10.54 -22.49
CA GLU A 52 -1.42 -10.59 -23.70
C GLU A 52 -2.86 -10.19 -23.41
N GLN A 53 -3.41 -10.58 -22.25
CA GLN A 53 -4.75 -10.21 -21.85
C GLN A 53 -4.86 -8.71 -21.53
N LEU A 54 -3.90 -8.15 -20.80
CA LEU A 54 -3.82 -6.70 -20.53
C LEU A 54 -3.55 -5.90 -21.80
N LEU A 55 -2.69 -6.40 -22.70
CA LEU A 55 -2.45 -5.78 -24.00
C LEU A 55 -3.71 -5.85 -24.87
N SER A 56 -4.44 -6.96 -24.89
CA SER A 56 -5.70 -7.10 -25.63
C SER A 56 -6.80 -6.18 -25.08
N GLN A 57 -6.87 -5.99 -23.76
CA GLN A 57 -7.77 -5.02 -23.11
C GLN A 57 -7.38 -3.57 -23.43
N ALA A 58 -6.09 -3.25 -23.39
CA ALA A 58 -5.60 -1.93 -23.76
C ALA A 58 -5.84 -1.64 -25.25
N THR A 59 -5.66 -2.63 -26.12
CA THR A 59 -5.92 -2.52 -27.55
C THR A 59 -7.43 -2.39 -27.84
N GLN A 60 -8.28 -3.11 -27.11
CA GLN A 60 -9.74 -2.92 -27.16
C GLN A 60 -10.16 -1.55 -26.64
N GLN A 61 -9.56 -1.04 -25.57
CA GLN A 61 -9.87 0.30 -25.06
C GLN A 61 -9.43 1.38 -26.05
N VAL A 62 -8.26 1.24 -26.68
CA VAL A 62 -7.80 2.14 -27.74
C VAL A 62 -8.68 2.02 -28.98
N ALA A 63 -9.12 0.82 -29.36
CA ALA A 63 -10.06 0.62 -30.48
C ALA A 63 -11.45 1.22 -30.18
N LEU A 64 -11.94 1.13 -28.94
CA LEU A 64 -13.18 1.77 -28.50
C LEU A 64 -13.02 3.30 -28.44
N GLN A 65 -11.85 3.82 -28.09
CA GLN A 65 -11.54 5.25 -28.12
C GLN A 65 -11.41 5.78 -29.57
N GLN A 66 -10.84 4.97 -30.47
CA GLN A 66 -10.78 5.28 -31.90
C GLN A 66 -12.15 5.16 -32.57
N GLN A 67 -13.00 4.21 -32.16
CA GLN A 67 -14.41 4.16 -32.58
C GLN A 67 -15.17 5.39 -32.06
N HIS A 68 -14.95 5.82 -30.81
CA HIS A 68 -15.54 7.06 -30.29
C HIS A 68 -15.08 8.31 -31.06
N ASN A 69 -13.84 8.31 -31.57
CA ASN A 69 -13.32 9.40 -32.40
C ASN A 69 -13.69 9.29 -33.90
N GLN A 70 -14.15 8.12 -34.37
CA GLN A 70 -14.59 7.89 -35.77
C GLN A 70 -16.11 7.92 -35.95
N ILE A 71 -16.90 7.81 -34.87
CA ILE A 71 -18.34 7.99 -34.90
C ILE A 71 -18.65 9.48 -34.71
N SER A 72 -18.32 10.27 -35.74
CA SER A 72 -18.97 11.54 -35.99
C SER A 72 -20.00 11.27 -37.10
N PRO A 73 -21.29 11.06 -36.78
CA PRO A 73 -22.27 10.77 -37.81
C PRO A 73 -22.63 12.05 -38.55
N LYS A 74 -22.35 12.08 -39.87
CA LYS A 74 -23.10 12.93 -40.80
C LYS A 74 -24.60 12.59 -40.67
N PRO A 75 -25.51 13.56 -40.51
CA PRO A 75 -26.92 13.25 -40.36
C PRO A 75 -27.49 12.83 -41.72
N VAL A 76 -27.90 11.56 -41.83
CA VAL A 76 -28.86 11.10 -42.83
C VAL A 76 -30.22 11.09 -42.12
N ALA A 77 -31.15 11.84 -42.69
CA ALA A 77 -32.49 12.04 -42.16
C ALA A 77 -33.28 10.73 -42.05
N SER A 78 -33.74 10.40 -40.84
CA SER A 78 -34.93 9.59 -40.64
C SER A 78 -35.56 9.92 -39.28
N SER A 79 -36.83 10.29 -39.35
CA SER A 79 -37.71 10.77 -38.30
C SER A 79 -37.99 9.76 -37.18
N SER A 80 -37.69 10.16 -35.96
CA SER A 80 -38.42 9.79 -34.73
C SER A 80 -37.91 10.65 -33.58
N ASP A 81 -38.71 11.64 -33.18
CA ASP A 81 -38.62 12.45 -31.96
C ASP A 81 -37.25 12.48 -31.24
N GLU A 82 -36.31 13.23 -31.83
CA GLU A 82 -35.15 13.71 -31.07
C GLU A 82 -35.65 14.79 -30.11
N GLU A 83 -35.51 14.57 -28.80
CA GLU A 83 -35.50 15.65 -27.82
C GLU A 83 -34.39 16.63 -28.21
N GLN A 84 -34.73 17.62 -29.03
CA GLN A 84 -33.81 18.67 -29.44
C GLN A 84 -33.47 19.47 -28.19
N LEU A 85 -32.23 19.28 -27.70
CA LEU A 85 -31.63 20.08 -26.64
C LEU A 85 -31.89 21.56 -26.94
N SER A 86 -32.39 22.30 -25.95
CA SER A 86 -32.67 23.71 -26.15
C SER A 86 -31.37 24.46 -26.53
N PRO A 87 -31.45 25.56 -27.29
CA PRO A 87 -30.27 26.35 -27.63
C PRO A 87 -29.49 26.84 -26.39
N GLU A 88 -30.16 26.95 -25.23
CA GLU A 88 -29.53 27.23 -23.94
C GLU A 88 -28.75 26.02 -23.39
N GLN A 89 -29.28 24.80 -23.53
CA GLN A 89 -28.59 23.57 -23.15
C GLN A 89 -27.36 23.31 -24.04
N LEU A 90 -27.46 23.56 -25.35
CA LEU A 90 -26.33 23.51 -26.27
C LEU A 90 -25.25 24.54 -25.91
N LYS A 91 -25.66 25.78 -25.61
CA LYS A 91 -24.71 26.81 -25.16
C LYS A 91 -24.02 26.42 -23.85
N PHE A 92 -24.77 25.88 -22.88
CA PHE A 92 -24.23 25.37 -21.62
C PHE A 92 -23.23 24.23 -21.83
N LEU A 93 -23.53 23.25 -22.69
CA LEU A 93 -22.62 22.16 -23.04
C LEU A 93 -21.34 22.68 -23.70
N THR A 94 -21.44 23.62 -24.65
CA THR A 94 -20.26 24.21 -25.28
C THR A 94 -19.40 25.03 -24.31
N GLU A 95 -20.02 25.71 -23.34
CA GLU A 95 -19.31 26.43 -22.29
C GLU A 95 -18.62 25.47 -21.31
N GLU A 96 -19.24 24.35 -20.96
CA GLU A 96 -18.65 23.33 -20.09
C GLU A 96 -17.52 22.56 -20.79
N ASP A 97 -17.65 22.25 -22.09
CA ASP A 97 -16.57 21.68 -22.91
C ASP A 97 -15.38 22.66 -22.99
N ALA A 98 -15.63 23.95 -23.25
CA ALA A 98 -14.59 24.96 -23.24
C ALA A 98 -13.95 25.15 -21.85
N ARG A 99 -14.68 24.87 -20.76
CA ARG A 99 -14.14 24.87 -19.40
C ARG A 99 -13.27 23.63 -19.14
N LEU A 100 -13.71 22.46 -19.60
CA LEU A 100 -12.94 21.22 -19.54
C LEU A 100 -11.64 21.31 -20.35
N ASP A 101 -11.68 21.88 -21.55
CA ASP A 101 -10.50 22.09 -22.40
C ASP A 101 -9.48 23.02 -21.76
N ARG A 102 -9.94 24.13 -21.17
CA ARG A 102 -9.08 25.03 -20.39
C ARG A 102 -8.44 24.30 -19.21
N ARG A 103 -9.21 23.51 -18.46
CA ARG A 103 -8.68 22.71 -17.34
C ARG A 103 -7.64 21.69 -17.83
N ASN A 104 -7.91 20.99 -18.93
CA ASN A 104 -7.01 19.99 -19.51
C ASN A 104 -5.73 20.64 -20.07
N ALA A 105 -5.80 21.87 -20.59
CA ALA A 105 -4.62 22.63 -21.00
C ALA A 105 -3.72 22.96 -19.79
N VAL A 106 -4.29 23.46 -18.70
CA VAL A 106 -3.56 23.72 -17.45
C VAL A 106 -2.93 22.44 -16.89
N VAL A 107 -3.68 21.33 -16.86
CA VAL A 107 -3.15 20.02 -16.42
C VAL A 107 -1.95 19.60 -17.27
N ARG A 108 -2.00 19.76 -18.60
CA ARG A 108 -0.88 19.43 -19.50
C ARG A 108 0.35 20.30 -19.24
N GLU A 109 0.15 21.60 -19.07
CA GLU A 109 1.25 22.54 -18.77
C GLU A 109 1.92 22.23 -17.44
N LEU A 110 1.14 22.04 -16.37
CA LEU A 110 1.64 21.65 -15.06
C LEU A 110 2.39 20.30 -15.11
N THR A 111 1.86 19.34 -15.86
CA THR A 111 2.51 18.03 -16.06
C THR A 111 3.86 18.21 -16.75
N ALA A 112 3.94 18.97 -17.84
CA ALA A 112 5.19 19.20 -18.57
C ALA A 112 6.24 19.92 -17.72
N MET A 113 5.84 20.95 -16.97
CA MET A 113 6.74 21.65 -16.05
C MET A 113 7.27 20.72 -14.96
N ARG A 114 6.39 19.88 -14.38
CA ARG A 114 6.80 18.94 -13.34
C ARG A 114 7.71 17.84 -13.88
N GLN A 115 7.41 17.27 -15.05
CA GLN A 115 8.28 16.30 -15.73
C GLN A 115 9.70 16.86 -15.93
N ALA A 116 9.84 18.10 -16.35
CA ALA A 116 11.15 18.75 -16.52
C ALA A 116 11.90 18.96 -15.18
N ALA A 117 11.18 19.20 -14.09
CA ALA A 117 11.77 19.27 -12.75
C ALA A 117 12.20 17.88 -12.24
N VAL A 118 11.34 16.87 -12.43
CA VAL A 118 11.62 15.46 -12.09
C VAL A 118 12.86 14.97 -12.82
N ALA A 119 12.96 15.20 -14.14
CA ALA A 119 14.12 14.76 -14.93
C ALA A 119 15.45 15.31 -14.39
N ARG A 120 15.51 16.61 -14.05
CA ARG A 120 16.72 17.23 -13.50
C ARG A 120 17.14 16.64 -12.16
N ARG A 121 16.19 16.39 -11.26
CA ARG A 121 16.48 15.84 -9.93
C ARG A 121 16.78 14.33 -9.99
N LEU A 122 16.16 13.62 -10.93
CA LEU A 122 16.36 12.19 -11.13
C LEU A 122 17.82 11.86 -11.46
N ASP A 123 18.45 12.63 -12.35
CA ASP A 123 19.85 12.39 -12.73
C ASP A 123 20.81 12.52 -11.54
N GLU A 124 20.52 13.45 -10.62
CA GLU A 124 21.29 13.60 -9.38
C GLU A 124 21.10 12.40 -8.44
N LEU A 125 19.87 11.93 -8.27
CA LEU A 125 19.57 10.76 -7.43
C LEU A 125 20.19 9.48 -7.98
N VAL A 126 20.22 9.31 -9.31
CA VAL A 126 20.89 8.18 -9.96
C VAL A 126 22.38 8.19 -9.65
N LEU A 127 23.04 9.33 -9.82
CA LEU A 127 24.47 9.46 -9.51
C LEU A 127 24.76 9.15 -8.03
N GLN A 128 23.91 9.59 -7.10
CA GLN A 128 24.06 9.29 -5.68
C GLN A 128 23.90 7.79 -5.37
N LEU A 129 22.95 7.13 -6.01
CA LEU A 129 22.73 5.69 -5.85
C LEU A 129 23.91 4.88 -6.41
N GLU A 130 24.40 5.23 -7.60
CA GLU A 130 25.58 4.59 -8.21
C GLU A 130 26.82 4.73 -7.30
N GLN A 131 27.06 5.93 -6.76
CA GLN A 131 28.15 6.18 -5.80
C GLN A 131 27.97 5.39 -4.49
N LEU A 132 26.74 5.16 -4.04
CA LEU A 132 26.47 4.33 -2.86
C LEU A 132 26.78 2.85 -3.15
N GLN A 133 26.31 2.33 -4.28
CA GLN A 133 26.56 0.95 -4.72
C GLN A 133 28.06 0.68 -4.89
N GLN A 134 28.81 1.62 -5.49
CA GLN A 134 30.26 1.51 -5.65
C GLN A 134 30.97 1.47 -4.29
N ARG A 135 30.62 2.37 -3.35
CA ARG A 135 31.22 2.41 -2.01
C ARG A 135 31.02 1.11 -1.23
N ILE A 136 29.87 0.45 -1.37
CA ILE A 136 29.59 -0.84 -0.72
C ILE A 136 30.46 -1.93 -1.33
N THR A 137 30.54 -1.95 -2.65
CA THR A 137 31.37 -2.91 -3.41
C THR A 137 32.84 -2.78 -3.03
N ASP A 138 33.36 -1.55 -2.95
CA ASP A 138 34.76 -1.29 -2.57
C ASP A 138 35.06 -1.70 -1.12
N LYS A 139 34.13 -1.43 -0.18
CA LYS A 139 34.28 -1.80 1.24
C LYS A 139 34.34 -3.32 1.44
N ILE A 140 33.47 -4.07 0.77
CA ILE A 140 33.49 -5.54 0.84
C ILE A 140 34.66 -6.10 0.02
N GLY A 141 35.05 -5.44 -1.06
CA GLY A 141 36.23 -5.73 -1.86
C GLY A 141 37.53 -5.66 -1.06
N ALA A 142 37.66 -4.67 -0.18
CA ALA A 142 38.84 -4.39 0.62
C ALA A 142 38.93 -5.20 1.94
N SER A 143 37.87 -5.88 2.38
CA SER A 143 37.95 -6.78 3.54
C SER A 143 38.61 -8.09 3.11
N ASP A 144 39.89 -8.28 3.41
CA ASP A 144 40.65 -9.46 3.01
C ASP A 144 40.60 -10.60 4.05
N ASP A 145 40.35 -11.79 3.50
CA ASP A 145 40.75 -13.17 3.86
C ASP A 145 40.20 -13.93 5.09
N THR A 146 39.34 -14.94 4.80
CA THR A 146 39.25 -16.32 5.37
C THR A 146 37.88 -17.01 5.13
N GLY A 147 36.89 -16.33 4.54
CA GLY A 147 35.51 -16.85 4.44
C GLY A 147 35.02 -17.17 3.02
N ASP A 148 34.40 -18.34 2.86
CA ASP A 148 33.59 -18.84 1.72
C ASP A 148 33.09 -17.74 0.76
N ASP A 149 33.45 -17.82 -0.52
CA ASP A 149 33.03 -16.89 -1.58
C ASP A 149 31.49 -16.73 -1.64
N ASN A 150 30.74 -17.78 -1.30
CA ASN A 150 29.28 -17.71 -1.23
C ASN A 150 28.80 -16.84 -0.06
N GLU A 151 29.49 -16.89 1.07
CA GLU A 151 29.18 -16.05 2.24
C GLU A 151 29.48 -14.58 1.94
N ARG A 152 30.59 -14.30 1.25
CA ARG A 152 30.92 -12.94 0.79
C ARG A 152 29.86 -12.41 -0.17
N ARG A 153 29.41 -13.23 -1.12
CA ARG A 153 28.35 -12.87 -2.09
C ARG A 153 27.02 -12.60 -1.39
N ARG A 154 26.59 -13.47 -0.46
CA ARG A 154 25.37 -13.26 0.34
C ARG A 154 25.43 -11.94 1.11
N ARG A 155 26.54 -11.67 1.79
CA ARG A 155 26.72 -10.41 2.53
C ARG A 155 26.66 -9.18 1.64
N LEU A 156 27.28 -9.23 0.46
CA LEU A 156 27.21 -8.16 -0.52
C LEU A 156 25.78 -7.92 -0.99
N GLU A 157 25.07 -8.98 -1.38
CA GLU A 157 23.67 -8.90 -1.83
C GLU A 157 22.78 -8.32 -0.72
N THR A 158 22.87 -8.83 0.51
CA THR A 158 22.11 -8.29 1.65
C THR A 158 22.43 -6.80 1.91
N GLN A 159 23.71 -6.42 1.93
CA GLN A 159 24.10 -5.02 2.15
C GLN A 159 23.61 -4.09 1.03
N GLN A 160 23.66 -4.53 -0.22
CA GLN A 160 23.14 -3.76 -1.35
C GLN A 160 21.62 -3.59 -1.27
N MET A 161 20.88 -4.65 -0.95
CA MET A 161 19.42 -4.60 -0.77
C MET A 161 19.02 -3.65 0.36
N THR A 162 19.68 -3.76 1.52
CA THR A 162 19.44 -2.86 2.66
C THR A 162 19.82 -1.42 2.34
N ALA A 163 20.95 -1.19 1.68
CA ALA A 163 21.38 0.16 1.32
C ALA A 163 20.47 0.83 0.30
N LYS A 164 19.95 0.07 -0.67
CA LYS A 164 18.95 0.57 -1.62
C LYS A 164 17.66 0.99 -0.92
N LEU A 165 17.16 0.16 0.00
CA LEU A 165 15.99 0.50 0.82
C LEU A 165 16.26 1.78 1.63
N ASN A 166 17.38 1.84 2.35
CA ASN A 166 17.74 3.00 3.16
C ASN A 166 17.90 4.26 2.30
N PHE A 167 18.53 4.16 1.12
CA PHE A 167 18.63 5.27 0.18
C PHE A 167 17.26 5.84 -0.19
N VAL A 168 16.30 4.98 -0.55
CA VAL A 168 14.93 5.43 -0.87
C VAL A 168 14.30 6.11 0.34
N VAL A 169 14.37 5.51 1.52
CA VAL A 169 13.76 6.06 2.74
C VAL A 169 14.37 7.42 3.14
N GLU A 170 15.70 7.52 3.14
CA GLU A 170 16.43 8.74 3.48
C GLU A 170 16.18 9.86 2.47
N GLN A 171 16.27 9.56 1.17
CA GLN A 171 16.00 10.56 0.13
C GLN A 171 14.52 10.97 0.13
N SER A 172 13.58 10.05 0.35
CA SER A 172 12.16 10.39 0.54
C SER A 172 11.96 11.33 1.74
N ALA A 173 12.69 11.13 2.83
CA ALA A 173 12.62 12.03 3.98
C ALA A 173 13.15 13.44 3.64
N LEU A 174 14.25 13.53 2.88
CA LEU A 174 14.82 14.81 2.43
C LEU A 174 13.89 15.56 1.48
N GLU A 175 13.29 14.87 0.50
CA GLU A 175 12.34 15.51 -0.42
C GLU A 175 11.08 16.00 0.30
N ARG A 176 10.63 15.29 1.36
CA ARG A 176 9.54 15.76 2.22
C ARG A 176 9.91 17.01 3.02
N GLN A 177 11.12 17.09 3.58
CA GLN A 177 11.56 18.25 4.34
C GLN A 177 11.63 19.52 3.48
N ARG A 178 12.15 19.42 2.25
CA ARG A 178 12.17 20.53 1.29
C ARG A 178 10.76 21.09 1.03
N VAL A 179 9.79 20.20 0.92
CA VAL A 179 8.38 20.55 0.75
C VAL A 179 7.83 21.28 1.98
N ASP A 180 8.10 20.79 3.20
CA ASP A 180 7.58 21.41 4.44
C ASP A 180 8.11 22.83 4.65
N GLU A 181 9.34 23.12 4.23
CA GLU A 181 9.93 24.48 4.28
C GLU A 181 9.26 25.46 3.30
N ASP A 182 8.91 24.98 2.11
CA ASP A 182 8.30 25.76 1.04
C ASP A 182 6.78 25.92 1.23
N VAL A 183 6.09 24.91 1.76
CA VAL A 183 4.65 24.91 2.04
C VAL A 183 4.39 25.54 3.40
N LYS A 184 4.47 26.86 3.49
CA LYS A 184 4.01 27.60 4.68
C LYS A 184 2.49 27.60 4.72
N TRP A 185 1.93 26.69 5.52
CA TRP A 185 0.51 26.34 5.71
C TRP A 185 -0.47 27.51 5.87
N THR A 186 -0.01 28.67 6.34
CA THR A 186 -0.83 29.87 6.47
C THR A 186 -0.86 30.70 5.17
N ARG A 187 0.24 30.75 4.40
CA ARG A 187 0.39 31.65 3.24
C ARG A 187 -0.47 31.25 2.05
N LEU A 188 -0.52 29.96 1.74
CA LEU A 188 -1.20 29.44 0.52
C LEU A 188 -2.70 29.75 0.48
N LEU A 189 -3.35 29.82 1.65
CA LEU A 189 -4.77 30.19 1.77
C LEU A 189 -4.96 31.68 2.08
N GLU A 190 -3.99 32.32 2.75
CA GLU A 190 -3.97 33.78 3.00
C GLU A 190 -3.73 34.60 1.72
N GLU A 191 -3.18 34.00 0.67
CA GLU A 191 -2.93 34.65 -0.63
C GLU A 191 -4.07 34.45 -1.63
N LEU A 192 -5.05 33.56 -1.35
CA LEU A 192 -6.21 33.37 -2.23
C LEU A 192 -7.08 34.64 -2.27
N PRO A 193 -7.52 35.10 -3.45
CA PRO A 193 -8.50 36.18 -3.57
C PRO A 193 -9.76 35.91 -2.74
N MET A 194 -10.37 36.96 -2.19
CA MET A 194 -11.58 36.85 -1.33
C MET A 194 -12.74 36.12 -2.04
N GLU A 195 -12.83 36.23 -3.36
CA GLU A 195 -13.84 35.58 -4.19
C GLU A 195 -13.67 34.06 -4.25
N GLU A 196 -12.42 33.58 -4.40
CA GLU A 196 -12.09 32.15 -4.41
C GLU A 196 -12.26 31.51 -3.03
N ARG A 197 -11.91 32.27 -1.97
CA ARG A 197 -12.23 31.90 -0.58
C ARG A 197 -13.74 31.76 -0.36
N GLY A 198 -14.51 32.71 -0.88
CA GLY A 198 -15.96 32.70 -0.82
C GLY A 198 -16.60 31.53 -1.59
N TYR A 199 -16.02 31.15 -2.72
CA TYR A 199 -16.47 30.02 -3.54
C TYR A 199 -16.22 28.66 -2.86
N LEU A 200 -15.01 28.46 -2.31
CA LEU A 200 -14.67 27.24 -1.57
C LEU A 200 -15.51 27.08 -0.29
N GLY A 201 -15.76 28.18 0.42
CA GLY A 201 -16.58 28.19 1.65
C GLY A 201 -18.09 27.99 1.42
N ARG A 202 -18.65 28.51 0.33
CA ARG A 202 -20.09 28.35 0.02
C ARG A 202 -20.49 26.96 -0.49
N ALA A 203 -19.52 26.12 -0.86
CA ALA A 203 -19.76 24.75 -1.30
C ALA A 203 -19.69 23.72 -0.16
N ALA A 204 -19.65 24.13 1.11
CA ALA A 204 -19.66 23.24 2.25
C ALA A 204 -20.99 22.46 2.31
N ASP A 205 -20.90 21.15 2.52
CA ASP A 205 -22.08 20.28 2.60
C ASP A 205 -22.87 20.61 3.88
N GLU A 206 -23.99 21.34 3.72
CA GLU A 206 -24.84 21.81 4.81
C GLU A 206 -25.29 20.66 5.72
N LYS A 207 -25.55 19.47 5.16
CA LYS A 207 -25.96 18.29 5.93
C LYS A 207 -24.84 17.80 6.85
N PHE A 208 -23.61 17.77 6.35
CA PHE A 208 -22.46 17.39 7.18
C PHE A 208 -22.19 18.41 8.28
N VAL A 209 -22.29 19.71 7.95
CA VAL A 209 -22.14 20.80 8.93
C VAL A 209 -23.18 20.67 10.04
N GLU A 210 -24.43 20.37 9.69
CA GLU A 210 -25.51 20.15 10.66
C GLU A 210 -25.27 18.90 11.51
N GLN A 211 -24.94 17.76 10.91
CA GLN A 211 -24.63 16.51 11.64
C GLN A 211 -23.52 16.73 12.68
N MET A 212 -22.47 17.47 12.32
CA MET A 212 -21.34 17.73 13.22
C MET A 212 -21.69 18.65 14.39
N LYS A 213 -22.78 19.44 14.33
CA LYS A 213 -23.26 20.23 15.47
C LYS A 213 -23.82 19.35 16.59
N TYR A 214 -24.45 18.22 16.26
CA TYR A 214 -25.13 17.32 17.20
C TYR A 214 -24.20 16.30 17.87
N LEU A 215 -23.02 16.05 17.30
CA LEU A 215 -22.02 15.17 17.88
C LEU A 215 -21.20 15.93 18.95
N ARG A 216 -21.74 16.11 20.15
CA ARG A 216 -21.05 16.75 21.30
C ARG A 216 -21.24 15.93 22.57
N GLY A 217 -20.36 16.11 23.56
CA GLY A 217 -20.46 15.43 24.86
C GLY A 217 -20.12 13.94 24.71
N GLU A 218 -20.99 13.05 25.20
CA GLU A 218 -20.77 11.59 25.17
C GLU A 218 -20.58 11.02 23.75
N ARG A 219 -21.11 11.70 22.72
CA ARG A 219 -21.01 11.30 21.30
C ARG A 219 -19.82 11.93 20.57
N GLU A 220 -18.90 12.56 21.29
CA GLU A 220 -17.72 13.17 20.69
C GLU A 220 -16.75 12.13 20.10
N SER A 221 -16.74 10.91 20.65
CA SER A 221 -16.00 9.76 20.08
C SER A 221 -16.44 9.42 18.65
N GLU A 222 -17.73 9.55 18.34
CA GLU A 222 -18.29 9.26 17.01
C GLU A 222 -17.88 10.29 15.94
N ARG A 223 -17.33 11.46 16.34
CA ARG A 223 -16.97 12.52 15.38
C ARG A 223 -15.89 12.09 14.42
N GLN A 224 -14.88 11.36 14.89
CA GLN A 224 -13.76 10.95 14.03
C GLN A 224 -14.25 10.03 12.92
N ASP A 225 -15.07 9.04 13.25
CA ASP A 225 -15.66 8.12 12.28
C ASP A 225 -16.60 8.84 11.31
N SER A 226 -17.36 9.82 11.79
CA SER A 226 -18.22 10.65 10.93
C SER A 226 -17.43 11.48 9.92
N ILE A 227 -16.32 12.10 10.36
CA ILE A 227 -15.39 12.83 9.49
C ILE A 227 -14.82 11.90 8.43
N GLN A 228 -14.33 10.72 8.84
CA GLN A 228 -13.75 9.74 7.94
C GLN A 228 -14.78 9.26 6.91
N ARG A 229 -15.99 8.87 7.34
CA ARG A 229 -17.07 8.42 6.45
C ARG A 229 -17.47 9.49 5.44
N HIS A 230 -17.63 10.74 5.89
CA HIS A 230 -17.98 11.86 5.02
C HIS A 230 -16.91 12.15 3.98
N LEU A 231 -15.66 12.28 4.41
CA LEU A 231 -14.55 12.55 3.50
C LEU A 231 -14.31 11.38 2.54
N HIS A 232 -14.44 10.14 3.00
CA HIS A 232 -14.39 8.96 2.14
C HIS A 232 -15.49 9.01 1.07
N GLY A 233 -16.74 9.28 1.45
CA GLY A 233 -17.86 9.39 0.49
C GLY A 233 -17.68 10.45 -0.60
N ILE A 234 -16.90 11.50 -0.32
CA ILE A 234 -16.62 12.60 -1.25
C ILE A 234 -15.37 12.33 -2.09
N LEU A 235 -14.30 11.84 -1.47
CA LEU A 235 -12.96 11.77 -2.07
C LEU A 235 -12.70 10.47 -2.82
N VAL A 236 -13.48 9.42 -2.55
CA VAL A 236 -13.35 8.15 -3.27
C VAL A 236 -13.67 8.33 -4.76
N LEU A 237 -12.67 8.00 -5.59
CA LEU A 237 -12.77 8.09 -7.05
C LEU A 237 -13.48 6.87 -7.67
N THR A 238 -13.45 5.72 -7.00
CA THR A 238 -14.12 4.49 -7.44
C THR A 238 -15.47 4.33 -6.76
N ALA A 239 -16.59 4.45 -7.49
CA ALA A 239 -17.90 4.25 -6.89
C ALA A 239 -17.99 2.87 -6.20
N PRO A 240 -18.58 2.76 -4.99
CA PRO A 240 -18.82 1.45 -4.38
C PRO A 240 -19.72 0.63 -5.31
N HIS A 241 -19.27 -0.59 -5.62
CA HIS A 241 -20.02 -1.55 -6.41
C HIS A 241 -20.78 -2.47 -5.44
N ARG A 242 -22.09 -2.59 -5.62
CA ARG A 242 -22.90 -3.63 -4.96
C ARG A 242 -23.52 -4.47 -6.07
N ASN A 243 -23.25 -5.77 -6.09
CA ASN A 243 -23.75 -6.72 -7.11
C ASN A 243 -23.47 -6.27 -8.56
N GLY A 244 -22.26 -5.77 -8.83
CA GLY A 244 -21.87 -5.29 -10.17
C GLY A 244 -22.55 -3.98 -10.61
N GLN A 245 -23.39 -3.36 -9.78
CA GLN A 245 -23.99 -2.05 -10.04
C GLN A 245 -23.30 -0.98 -9.19
N THR A 246 -22.89 0.11 -9.84
CA THR A 246 -22.37 1.31 -9.18
C THR A 246 -23.49 1.99 -8.37
N VAL A 247 -23.36 2.02 -7.04
CA VAL A 247 -24.45 2.41 -6.12
C VAL A 247 -24.63 3.92 -5.99
N ALA A 248 -23.67 4.74 -6.41
CA ALA A 248 -23.74 6.19 -6.19
C ALA A 248 -23.67 6.99 -7.51
N LYS A 249 -24.78 7.65 -7.87
CA LYS A 249 -24.82 8.74 -8.87
C LYS A 249 -24.55 10.13 -8.27
N THR A 250 -24.39 10.25 -6.96
CA THR A 250 -24.52 11.55 -6.26
C THR A 250 -23.21 12.24 -5.83
N SER A 251 -22.03 11.64 -6.01
CA SER A 251 -20.75 12.27 -5.62
C SER A 251 -19.85 12.73 -6.78
N MET A 252 -20.37 12.77 -8.03
CA MET A 252 -19.55 13.07 -9.21
C MET A 252 -19.09 14.53 -9.34
N HIS A 253 -19.70 15.50 -8.64
CA HIS A 253 -19.47 16.94 -8.84
C HIS A 253 -18.79 17.67 -7.68
N HIS A 254 -18.22 16.97 -6.70
CA HIS A 254 -17.62 17.65 -5.55
C HIS A 254 -16.26 18.27 -5.91
N SER A 255 -16.07 19.55 -5.55
CA SER A 255 -14.84 20.30 -5.88
C SER A 255 -13.55 19.63 -5.39
N LEU A 256 -13.56 19.09 -4.16
CA LEU A 256 -12.41 18.36 -3.61
C LEU A 256 -12.07 17.10 -4.43
N ARG A 257 -13.09 16.39 -4.93
CA ARG A 257 -12.91 15.20 -5.75
C ARG A 257 -12.23 15.55 -7.08
N HIS A 258 -12.66 16.63 -7.73
CA HIS A 258 -12.04 17.09 -8.97
C HIS A 258 -10.59 17.51 -8.78
N LEU A 259 -10.26 18.12 -7.64
CA LEU A 259 -8.88 18.49 -7.32
C LEU A 259 -8.00 17.25 -7.11
N LEU A 260 -8.49 16.24 -6.38
CA LEU A 260 -7.81 14.95 -6.25
C LEU A 260 -7.64 14.24 -7.60
N GLN A 261 -8.67 14.22 -8.44
CA GLN A 261 -8.59 13.63 -9.79
C GLN A 261 -7.60 14.36 -10.69
N ALA A 262 -7.56 15.70 -10.65
CA ALA A 262 -6.61 16.49 -11.42
C ALA A 262 -5.18 16.16 -11.02
N PHE A 263 -4.90 16.07 -9.72
CA PHE A 263 -3.59 15.64 -9.22
C PHE A 263 -3.27 14.21 -9.64
N ALA A 264 -4.20 13.26 -9.50
CA ALA A 264 -3.99 11.88 -9.93
C ALA A 264 -3.64 11.78 -11.43
N ASN A 265 -4.25 12.62 -12.27
CA ASN A 265 -3.94 12.69 -13.69
C ASN A 265 -2.54 13.27 -13.96
N ILE A 266 -2.16 14.35 -13.27
CA ILE A 266 -0.80 14.93 -13.35
C ILE A 266 0.23 13.91 -12.88
N PHE A 267 0.00 13.28 -11.72
CA PHE A 267 0.86 12.26 -11.15
C PHE A 267 1.05 11.09 -12.12
N ARG A 268 -0.04 10.59 -12.70
CA ARG A 268 0.03 9.56 -13.75
C ARG A 268 0.87 10.04 -14.93
N GLY A 269 0.60 11.25 -15.46
CA GLY A 269 1.38 11.81 -16.57
C GLY A 269 2.88 11.96 -16.26
N CYS A 270 3.25 12.27 -15.02
CA CYS A 270 4.64 12.40 -14.62
C CYS A 270 5.35 11.04 -14.45
N TYR A 271 4.65 10.02 -13.94
CA TYR A 271 5.30 8.81 -13.42
C TYR A 271 4.91 7.50 -14.10
N SER A 272 3.81 7.43 -14.85
CA SER A 272 3.35 6.16 -15.44
C SER A 272 4.31 5.59 -16.48
N ASP A 273 5.08 6.45 -17.14
CA ASP A 273 6.01 6.01 -18.16
C ASP A 273 7.12 5.13 -17.57
N PHE A 274 7.53 5.37 -16.32
CA PHE A 274 8.52 4.53 -15.63
C PHE A 274 8.02 3.09 -15.40
N LEU A 275 6.70 2.86 -15.37
CA LEU A 275 6.12 1.51 -15.22
C LEU A 275 6.23 0.66 -16.47
N GLN A 276 6.27 1.26 -17.66
CA GLN A 276 6.36 0.53 -18.93
C GLN A 276 7.68 -0.26 -19.04
N TYR A 277 8.65 0.02 -18.16
CA TYR A 277 9.99 -0.56 -18.16
C TYR A 277 10.21 -1.57 -17.01
N GLY A 278 9.31 -1.61 -16.01
CA GLY A 278 9.41 -2.50 -14.85
C GLY A 278 9.02 -3.96 -15.11
N GLY A 279 8.65 -4.32 -16.34
CA GLY A 279 8.09 -5.64 -16.66
C GLY A 279 9.00 -6.60 -17.43
N GLN A 280 10.04 -6.13 -18.13
CA GLN A 280 10.93 -7.02 -18.90
C GLN A 280 12.35 -6.45 -18.96
N GLY A 281 13.28 -7.17 -18.32
CA GLY A 281 14.71 -6.86 -18.28
C GLY A 281 15.47 -6.93 -19.61
N PHE A 282 14.82 -6.83 -20.77
CA PHE A 282 15.46 -6.75 -22.07
C PHE A 282 14.61 -5.90 -23.04
N GLY A 283 14.79 -4.58 -22.99
CA GLY A 283 14.13 -3.62 -23.89
C GLY A 283 15.13 -2.60 -24.46
N VAL A 284 15.05 -2.35 -25.76
CA VAL A 284 16.04 -1.65 -26.61
C VAL A 284 15.97 -0.11 -26.48
N ARG A 285 15.91 0.42 -25.25
CA ARG A 285 16.26 1.82 -24.96
C ARG A 285 17.25 1.85 -23.80
N ARG A 286 18.49 2.25 -24.09
CA ARG A 286 19.66 2.25 -23.20
C ARG A 286 19.53 3.11 -21.93
N ASP A 287 18.40 3.80 -21.72
CA ASP A 287 18.32 4.94 -20.80
C ASP A 287 17.36 4.78 -19.60
N VAL A 288 16.65 3.66 -19.39
CA VAL A 288 15.79 3.48 -18.19
C VAL A 288 16.12 2.15 -17.49
N SER A 289 16.94 2.22 -16.43
CA SER A 289 17.31 1.09 -15.56
C SER A 289 16.34 0.94 -14.38
N VAL A 290 16.35 -0.24 -13.73
CA VAL A 290 15.65 -0.45 -12.43
C VAL A 290 16.13 0.56 -11.38
N ASP A 291 17.40 0.95 -11.42
CA ASP A 291 17.96 2.01 -10.57
C ASP A 291 17.30 3.36 -10.86
N ARG A 292 17.06 3.70 -12.14
CA ARG A 292 16.30 4.91 -12.50
C ARG A 292 14.87 4.87 -11.95
N VAL A 293 14.16 3.74 -12.05
CA VAL A 293 12.82 3.61 -11.44
C VAL A 293 12.90 3.79 -9.92
N THR A 294 13.89 3.18 -9.27
CA THR A 294 14.14 3.32 -7.82
C THR A 294 14.37 4.78 -7.42
N CYS A 295 15.15 5.53 -8.21
CA CYS A 295 15.43 6.95 -7.97
C CYS A 295 14.21 7.86 -8.21
N THR A 296 13.11 7.38 -8.81
CA THR A 296 11.85 8.15 -8.87
C THR A 296 11.07 8.12 -7.55
N LEU A 297 11.28 7.09 -6.71
CA LEU A 297 10.48 6.88 -5.50
C LEU A 297 10.58 8.04 -4.49
N PRO A 298 11.76 8.65 -4.24
CA PRO A 298 11.87 9.85 -3.40
C PRO A 298 11.07 11.05 -3.91
N LEU A 299 11.03 11.25 -5.23
CA LEU A 299 10.32 12.35 -5.88
C LEU A 299 8.81 12.15 -5.79
N VAL A 300 8.37 10.91 -6.01
CA VAL A 300 7.00 10.46 -5.78
C VAL A 300 6.58 10.70 -4.33
N ALA A 301 7.44 10.35 -3.36
CA ALA A 301 7.17 10.55 -1.94
C ALA A 301 7.00 12.03 -1.59
N GLY A 302 7.86 12.90 -2.13
CA GLY A 302 7.75 14.36 -2.02
C GLY A 302 6.42 14.89 -2.59
N ASP A 303 6.10 14.55 -3.83
CA ASP A 303 4.88 15.05 -4.51
C ASP A 303 3.59 14.64 -3.81
N VAL A 304 3.48 13.37 -3.42
CA VAL A 304 2.30 12.83 -2.75
C VAL A 304 2.15 13.44 -1.35
N THR A 305 3.26 13.62 -0.63
CA THR A 305 3.24 14.25 0.70
C THR A 305 2.87 15.73 0.60
N GLN A 306 3.48 16.46 -0.34
CA GLN A 306 3.18 17.87 -0.61
C GLN A 306 1.70 18.08 -0.94
N PHE A 307 1.19 17.27 -1.86
CA PHE A 307 -0.21 17.38 -2.25
C PHE A 307 -1.14 16.99 -1.11
N GLY A 308 -0.86 15.91 -0.38
CA GLY A 308 -1.64 15.50 0.79
C GLY A 308 -1.70 16.59 1.87
N ALA A 309 -0.59 17.29 2.09
CA ALA A 309 -0.49 18.44 2.98
C ALA A 309 -1.39 19.61 2.52
N ILE A 310 -1.21 20.08 1.29
CA ILE A 310 -2.01 21.17 0.69
C ILE A 310 -3.48 20.79 0.68
N PHE A 311 -3.81 19.55 0.30
CA PHE A 311 -5.19 19.12 0.18
C PHE A 311 -5.88 19.03 1.54
N THR A 312 -5.18 18.59 2.58
CA THR A 312 -5.65 18.67 3.98
C THR A 312 -6.00 20.10 4.37
N GLN A 313 -5.18 21.09 3.98
CA GLN A 313 -5.49 22.51 4.22
C GLN A 313 -6.76 22.93 3.50
N VAL A 314 -6.92 22.57 2.22
CA VAL A 314 -8.12 22.91 1.45
C VAL A 314 -9.37 22.31 2.10
N VAL A 315 -9.29 21.07 2.62
CA VAL A 315 -10.40 20.45 3.36
C VAL A 315 -10.69 21.21 4.66
N LEU A 316 -9.66 21.52 5.45
CA LEU A 316 -9.82 22.27 6.71
C LEU A 316 -10.34 23.69 6.47
N PHE A 317 -9.95 24.32 5.37
CA PHE A 317 -10.46 25.62 4.95
C PHE A 317 -11.94 25.53 4.55
N LYS A 318 -12.32 24.49 3.81
CA LYS A 318 -13.71 24.23 3.43
C LYS A 318 -14.59 23.89 4.64
N TYR A 319 -14.03 23.26 5.67
CA TYR A 319 -14.72 22.89 6.90
C TYR A 319 -14.01 23.47 8.15
N PRO A 320 -14.13 24.79 8.42
CA PRO A 320 -13.36 25.45 9.50
C PRO A 320 -13.60 24.87 10.90
N PHE A 321 -14.78 24.31 11.16
CA PHE A 321 -15.11 23.68 12.44
C PHE A 321 -14.25 22.44 12.75
N LEU A 322 -13.63 21.82 11.74
CA LEU A 322 -12.69 20.70 11.91
C LEU A 322 -11.29 21.13 12.38
N GLN A 323 -11.00 22.44 12.37
CA GLN A 323 -9.73 22.98 12.86
C GLN A 323 -9.69 23.11 14.39
N THR A 324 -10.81 22.90 15.07
CA THR A 324 -10.98 23.20 16.50
C THR A 324 -10.21 22.27 17.44
N SER A 325 -9.90 21.06 17.00
CA SER A 325 -9.19 20.05 17.81
C SER A 325 -8.08 19.37 16.99
N GLU A 326 -6.96 19.05 17.64
CA GLU A 326 -5.88 18.27 17.03
C GLU A 326 -6.35 16.89 16.57
N ALA A 327 -7.21 16.22 17.35
CA ALA A 327 -7.77 14.93 16.98
C ALA A 327 -8.59 14.99 15.68
N GLN A 328 -9.32 16.10 15.46
CA GLN A 328 -10.09 16.30 14.24
C GLN A 328 -9.18 16.62 13.05
N ARG A 329 -8.16 17.46 13.24
CA ARG A 329 -7.14 17.72 12.21
C ARG A 329 -6.43 16.43 11.78
N ASN A 330 -6.07 15.58 12.74
CA ASN A 330 -5.47 14.27 12.49
C ASN A 330 -6.44 13.35 11.73
N ALA A 331 -7.73 13.33 12.08
CA ALA A 331 -8.74 12.53 11.36
C ALA A 331 -8.90 12.98 9.90
N VAL A 332 -8.89 14.30 9.63
CA VAL A 332 -8.92 14.85 8.27
C VAL A 332 -7.67 14.45 7.50
N GLN A 333 -6.48 14.62 8.09
CA GLN A 333 -5.21 14.24 7.46
C GLN A 333 -5.18 12.76 7.10
N ARG A 334 -5.55 11.86 8.03
CA ARG A 334 -5.63 10.41 7.80
C ARG A 334 -6.59 10.09 6.65
N SER A 335 -7.75 10.75 6.60
CA SER A 335 -8.76 10.55 5.54
C SER A 335 -8.27 11.01 4.16
N VAL A 336 -7.61 12.16 4.11
CA VAL A 336 -7.01 12.71 2.88
C VAL A 336 -5.92 11.78 2.35
N VAL A 337 -5.01 11.33 3.22
CA VAL A 337 -3.94 10.41 2.83
C VAL A 337 -4.51 9.08 2.35
N ALA A 338 -5.53 8.53 3.02
CA ALA A 338 -6.17 7.30 2.58
C ALA A 338 -6.76 7.44 1.16
N ALA A 339 -7.54 8.49 0.91
CA ALA A 339 -8.12 8.74 -0.41
C ALA A 339 -7.05 9.00 -1.49
N LEU A 340 -5.94 9.65 -1.12
CA LEU A 340 -4.82 9.87 -2.03
C LEU A 340 -4.14 8.55 -2.42
N PHE A 341 -3.87 7.68 -1.45
CA PHE A 341 -3.29 6.36 -1.73
C PHE A 341 -4.21 5.50 -2.59
N ASP A 342 -5.53 5.53 -2.35
CA ASP A 342 -6.51 4.86 -3.21
C ASP A 342 -6.49 5.39 -4.64
N ALA A 343 -6.47 6.72 -4.80
CA ALA A 343 -6.49 7.38 -6.12
C ALA A 343 -5.22 7.10 -6.95
N LEU A 344 -4.06 7.00 -6.28
CA LEU A 344 -2.77 6.85 -6.94
C LEU A 344 -2.31 5.39 -7.07
N GLN A 345 -3.03 4.45 -6.45
CA GLN A 345 -2.57 3.08 -6.22
C GLN A 345 -1.95 2.40 -7.45
N PRO A 346 -2.56 2.43 -8.66
CA PRO A 346 -1.99 1.71 -9.80
C PRO A 346 -0.59 2.19 -10.18
N VAL A 347 -0.35 3.50 -10.09
CA VAL A 347 0.94 4.09 -10.43
C VAL A 347 1.90 4.01 -9.24
N LEU A 348 1.45 4.47 -8.08
CA LEU A 348 2.26 4.53 -6.87
C LEU A 348 2.77 3.13 -6.46
N HIS A 349 1.86 2.16 -6.28
CA HIS A 349 2.26 0.82 -5.88
C HIS A 349 3.09 0.13 -6.98
N GLY A 350 2.73 0.34 -8.25
CA GLY A 350 3.47 -0.19 -9.38
C GLY A 350 4.94 0.22 -9.39
N LEU A 351 5.27 1.47 -9.02
CA LEU A 351 6.64 1.96 -9.02
C LEU A 351 7.47 1.29 -7.91
N TYR A 352 6.87 1.13 -6.73
CA TYR A 352 7.55 0.46 -5.62
C TYR A 352 7.76 -1.03 -5.94
N VAL A 353 6.75 -1.72 -6.46
CA VAL A 353 6.90 -3.12 -6.91
C VAL A 353 7.96 -3.25 -7.98
N ALA A 354 7.94 -2.42 -9.02
CA ALA A 354 8.95 -2.46 -10.08
C ALA A 354 10.37 -2.19 -9.56
N SER A 355 10.50 -1.37 -8.52
CA SER A 355 11.80 -1.06 -7.91
C SER A 355 12.32 -2.18 -7.04
N PHE A 356 11.47 -2.89 -6.30
CA PHE A 356 11.88 -3.87 -5.28
C PHE A 356 11.55 -5.34 -5.63
N GLN A 357 11.12 -5.62 -6.86
CA GLN A 357 10.71 -6.96 -7.30
C GLN A 357 11.78 -8.03 -7.03
N ARG A 358 13.06 -7.71 -7.26
CA ARG A 358 14.17 -8.66 -7.06
C ARG A 358 14.36 -8.96 -5.57
N GLU A 359 14.34 -7.93 -4.76
CA GLU A 359 14.49 -8.02 -3.31
C GLU A 359 13.34 -8.83 -2.69
N ASP A 360 12.12 -8.55 -3.13
CA ASP A 360 10.93 -9.30 -2.74
C ASP A 360 11.02 -10.79 -3.14
N SER A 361 11.48 -11.10 -4.36
CA SER A 361 11.66 -12.50 -4.78
C SER A 361 12.69 -13.27 -3.94
N ILE A 362 13.79 -12.61 -3.57
CA ILE A 362 14.84 -13.24 -2.75
C ILE A 362 14.29 -13.56 -1.36
N VAL A 363 13.51 -12.64 -0.77
CA VAL A 363 12.89 -12.89 0.53
C VAL A 363 11.87 -14.02 0.44
N ASP A 364 11.04 -14.09 -0.60
CA ASP A 364 10.06 -15.15 -0.73
C ASP A 364 10.72 -16.53 -0.88
N ASP A 365 11.78 -16.65 -1.69
CA ASP A 365 12.58 -17.88 -1.81
C ASP A 365 13.16 -18.31 -0.45
N VAL A 366 13.74 -17.35 0.29
CA VAL A 366 14.30 -17.62 1.63
C VAL A 366 13.20 -18.00 2.63
N ALA A 367 12.03 -17.35 2.55
CA ALA A 367 10.89 -17.64 3.39
C ALA A 367 10.35 -19.05 3.11
N GLU A 368 10.21 -19.43 1.85
CA GLU A 368 9.77 -20.78 1.45
C GLU A 368 10.68 -21.87 2.03
N LEU A 369 11.99 -21.71 1.89
CA LEU A 369 12.98 -22.63 2.47
C LEU A 369 12.95 -22.64 4.00
N SER A 370 12.60 -21.51 4.61
CA SER A 370 12.58 -21.33 6.07
C SER A 370 11.29 -21.81 6.73
N ARG A 371 10.17 -21.92 5.99
CA ARG A 371 8.86 -22.34 6.55
C ARG A 371 8.91 -23.72 7.20
N THR A 372 9.75 -24.62 6.69
CA THR A 372 9.94 -25.99 7.21
C THR A 372 10.99 -26.10 8.33
N LYS A 373 11.69 -25.01 8.65
CA LYS A 373 12.73 -25.01 9.69
C LYS A 373 12.10 -25.04 11.09
N PRO A 374 12.79 -25.64 12.09
CA PRO A 374 12.33 -25.66 13.47
C PRO A 374 12.40 -24.26 14.11
N LEU A 375 11.65 -24.03 15.18
CA LEU A 375 11.61 -22.74 15.90
C LEU A 375 12.98 -22.25 16.37
N ALA A 376 13.90 -23.18 16.67
CA ALA A 376 15.27 -22.85 17.08
C ALA A 376 16.07 -22.13 15.98
N TYR A 377 15.72 -22.34 14.71
CA TYR A 377 16.34 -21.65 13.56
C TYR A 377 16.13 -20.13 13.62
N PHE A 378 14.98 -19.69 14.15
CA PHE A 378 14.60 -18.29 14.25
C PHE A 378 15.11 -17.62 15.53
N GLU A 379 15.88 -18.35 16.35
CA GLU A 379 16.42 -17.87 17.64
C GLU A 379 15.35 -17.41 18.64
N VAL A 380 14.08 -17.83 18.45
CA VAL A 380 13.00 -17.54 19.40
C VAL A 380 13.30 -18.23 20.72
N LYS A 381 13.36 -17.45 21.81
CA LYS A 381 13.61 -17.98 23.16
C LYS A 381 12.48 -18.93 23.60
N PRO A 382 12.79 -20.01 24.35
CA PRO A 382 11.79 -21.01 24.76
C PRO A 382 10.52 -20.42 25.40
N ILE A 383 10.65 -19.36 26.20
CA ILE A 383 9.52 -18.67 26.85
C ILE A 383 8.52 -18.07 25.86
N PHE A 384 8.95 -17.71 24.65
CA PHE A 384 8.10 -17.13 23.62
C PHE A 384 7.73 -18.13 22.51
N ARG A 385 8.12 -19.40 22.64
CA ARG A 385 7.72 -20.44 21.67
C ARG A 385 6.30 -20.91 21.90
N LEU A 386 5.77 -20.80 23.12
CA LEU A 386 4.41 -21.23 23.49
C LEU A 386 4.13 -22.71 23.11
N ASP A 387 5.18 -23.53 23.07
CA ASP A 387 5.16 -24.94 22.67
C ASP A 387 5.37 -25.89 23.87
N GLY A 388 5.37 -25.34 25.09
CA GLY A 388 5.67 -26.07 26.33
C GLY A 388 7.16 -26.33 26.58
N SER A 389 8.08 -25.78 25.77
CA SER A 389 9.53 -26.00 25.94
C SER A 389 10.16 -25.22 27.11
N TRP A 390 9.48 -24.24 27.68
CA TRP A 390 10.00 -23.40 28.77
C TRP A 390 9.91 -24.06 30.14
N SER A 391 8.88 -24.88 30.41
CA SER A 391 8.73 -25.56 31.69
C SER A 391 9.79 -26.65 31.79
N GLY A 392 10.77 -26.45 32.68
CA GLY A 392 11.85 -27.39 32.98
C GLY A 392 11.41 -28.71 33.63
N ALA A 393 10.19 -29.18 33.40
CA ALA A 393 9.70 -30.48 33.83
C ALA A 393 10.28 -31.58 32.94
N GLN A 394 11.57 -31.89 33.15
CA GLN A 394 12.22 -33.11 32.65
C GLN A 394 11.44 -34.39 33.03
N GLN A 395 10.53 -34.34 34.02
CA GLN A 395 9.75 -35.50 34.46
C GLN A 395 8.47 -35.80 33.66
N GLN A 396 8.00 -34.91 32.76
CA GLN A 396 6.87 -35.22 31.87
C GLN A 396 7.27 -35.31 30.38
N GLN A 397 8.50 -34.92 30.04
CA GLN A 397 9.04 -35.02 28.68
C GLN A 397 9.29 -36.46 28.20
N GLU A 398 9.29 -37.45 29.09
CA GLU A 398 9.46 -38.86 28.69
C GLU A 398 8.16 -39.51 28.18
N LEU A 399 6.98 -38.93 28.40
CA LEU A 399 5.72 -39.54 27.92
C LEU A 399 5.25 -39.07 26.54
N PHE A 400 5.65 -37.88 26.09
CA PHE A 400 5.39 -37.42 24.72
C PHE A 400 6.54 -36.51 24.27
N VAL A 401 7.53 -37.09 23.60
CA VAL A 401 8.48 -36.30 22.79
C VAL A 401 7.68 -35.79 21.60
N ALA A 402 6.96 -34.69 21.80
CA ALA A 402 6.23 -34.04 20.72
C ALA A 402 7.21 -33.76 19.58
N ASP A 403 6.87 -34.23 18.37
CA ASP A 403 7.67 -34.03 17.17
C ASP A 403 7.98 -32.54 17.00
N GLN A 404 9.12 -32.18 16.43
CA GLN A 404 9.47 -30.78 16.19
C GLN A 404 8.39 -30.07 15.37
N ASN A 405 7.72 -30.81 14.49
CA ASN A 405 6.57 -30.32 13.73
C ASN A 405 5.36 -30.02 14.62
N GLU A 406 5.05 -30.88 15.60
CA GLU A 406 3.95 -30.67 16.54
C GLU A 406 4.18 -29.42 17.39
N ARG A 407 5.40 -29.23 17.88
CA ARG A 407 5.77 -28.00 18.62
C ARG A 407 5.60 -26.76 17.76
N ARG A 408 6.05 -26.82 16.50
CA ARG A 408 5.87 -25.72 15.53
C ARG A 408 4.39 -25.43 15.28
N LEU A 409 3.54 -26.45 15.18
CA LEU A 409 2.09 -26.30 15.00
C LEU A 409 1.43 -25.66 16.22
N LEU A 410 1.86 -26.01 17.44
CA LEU A 410 1.37 -25.37 18.67
C LEU A 410 1.69 -23.87 18.68
N THR A 411 2.94 -23.50 18.38
CA THR A 411 3.34 -22.09 18.27
C THR A 411 2.53 -21.34 17.23
N LEU A 412 2.31 -21.93 16.05
CA LEU A 412 1.48 -21.34 15.02
C LEU A 412 0.07 -21.07 15.51
N ARG A 413 -0.54 -22.03 16.23
CA ARG A 413 -1.91 -21.88 16.76
C ARG A 413 -2.01 -20.68 17.69
N HIS A 414 -1.07 -20.52 18.61
CA HIS A 414 -1.07 -19.37 19.53
C HIS A 414 -0.88 -18.04 18.81
N TYR A 415 -0.03 -17.97 17.78
CA TYR A 415 0.21 -16.74 17.03
C TYR A 415 -0.68 -16.57 15.79
N THR A 416 -1.76 -17.36 15.64
CA THR A 416 -2.61 -17.34 14.43
C THR A 416 -3.14 -15.95 14.11
N ALA A 417 -3.59 -15.20 15.12
CA ALA A 417 -4.11 -13.85 14.92
C ALA A 417 -3.01 -12.88 14.44
N ALA A 418 -1.83 -12.88 15.08
CA ALA A 418 -0.68 -12.10 14.64
C ALA A 418 -0.27 -12.42 13.19
N ILE A 419 -0.25 -13.71 12.82
CA ILE A 419 0.04 -14.19 11.46
C ILE A 419 -1.04 -13.72 10.48
N TYR A 420 -2.32 -13.76 10.87
CA TYR A 420 -3.43 -13.28 10.06
C TYR A 420 -3.32 -11.77 9.78
N HIS A 421 -3.04 -10.96 10.81
CA HIS A 421 -2.84 -9.52 10.62
C HIS A 421 -1.61 -9.23 9.75
N MET A 422 -0.52 -9.97 9.95
CA MET A 422 0.68 -9.86 9.11
C MET A 422 0.37 -10.18 7.65
N ASN A 423 -0.27 -11.33 7.35
CA ASN A 423 -0.63 -11.77 5.99
C ASN A 423 -1.46 -10.73 5.21
N ASN A 424 -2.30 -9.99 5.92
CA ASN A 424 -3.16 -8.95 5.36
C ASN A 424 -2.50 -7.56 5.35
N LEU A 425 -1.18 -7.45 5.56
CA LEU A 425 -0.49 -6.16 5.52
C LEU A 425 -0.54 -5.53 4.11
N SER A 426 -0.48 -6.34 3.06
CA SER A 426 -0.52 -5.91 1.66
C SER A 426 -1.92 -5.44 1.23
N SER A 427 -2.99 -5.89 1.89
CA SER A 427 -4.37 -5.46 1.59
C SER A 427 -4.63 -4.01 2.01
N GLU A 428 -3.90 -3.53 3.03
CA GLU A 428 -3.96 -2.13 3.44
C GLU A 428 -3.33 -1.23 2.40
N ARG A 429 -3.95 -0.09 2.11
CA ARG A 429 -3.47 0.83 1.06
C ARG A 429 -2.75 2.04 1.63
N SER A 430 -3.27 2.60 2.73
CA SER A 430 -2.67 3.78 3.36
C SER A 430 -1.53 3.41 4.33
N PRO A 431 -0.50 4.27 4.46
CA PRO A 431 0.61 4.03 5.39
C PRO A 431 0.13 4.01 6.85
N TYR A 432 -0.87 4.83 7.22
CA TYR A 432 -1.47 4.82 8.56
C TYR A 432 -2.15 3.49 8.88
N ALA A 433 -2.93 2.94 7.94
CA ALA A 433 -3.61 1.66 8.14
C ALA A 433 -2.62 0.50 8.24
N LYS A 434 -1.54 0.51 7.43
CA LYS A 434 -0.43 -0.45 7.53
C LYS A 434 0.25 -0.39 8.89
N LEU A 435 0.60 0.80 9.37
CA LEU A 435 1.22 0.98 10.69
C LEU A 435 0.28 0.55 11.82
N GLY A 436 -1.03 0.86 11.74
CA GLY A 436 -2.02 0.39 12.69
C GLY A 436 -2.12 -1.15 12.70
N ARG A 437 -2.08 -1.79 11.54
CA ARG A 437 -2.06 -3.25 11.41
C ARG A 437 -0.77 -3.88 11.96
N LEU A 438 0.37 -3.23 11.79
CA LEU A 438 1.64 -3.66 12.42
C LEU A 438 1.60 -3.51 13.95
N ALA A 439 0.99 -2.43 14.46
CA ALA A 439 0.76 -2.28 15.89
C ALA A 439 -0.15 -3.40 16.44
N GLN A 440 -1.22 -3.74 15.71
CA GLN A 440 -2.07 -4.89 16.04
C GLN A 440 -1.26 -6.19 16.08
N VAL A 441 -0.37 -6.46 15.12
CA VAL A 441 0.51 -7.65 15.17
C VAL A 441 1.29 -7.70 16.50
N CYS A 442 1.87 -6.58 16.95
CA CYS A 442 2.59 -6.51 18.21
C CYS A 442 1.67 -6.75 19.43
N GLU A 443 0.46 -6.19 19.43
CA GLU A 443 -0.55 -6.40 20.47
C GLU A 443 -1.02 -7.87 20.51
N GLU A 444 -1.24 -8.50 19.36
CA GLU A 444 -1.60 -9.91 19.23
C GLU A 444 -0.49 -10.83 19.78
N ILE A 445 0.78 -10.50 19.53
CA ILE A 445 1.92 -11.24 20.08
C ILE A 445 1.91 -11.18 21.61
N ASP A 446 1.81 -9.97 22.16
CA ASP A 446 1.79 -9.75 23.61
C ASP A 446 0.60 -10.45 24.26
N ARG A 447 -0.58 -10.37 23.64
CA ARG A 447 -1.79 -11.04 24.11
C ARG A 447 -1.64 -12.56 24.09
N ALA A 448 -1.16 -13.14 23.00
CA ALA A 448 -0.96 -14.58 22.88
C ALA A 448 -0.01 -15.14 23.96
N ILE A 449 1.07 -14.41 24.28
CA ILE A 449 2.01 -14.78 25.33
C ILE A 449 1.32 -14.77 26.71
N LYS A 450 0.59 -13.68 27.01
CA LYS A 450 -0.10 -13.53 28.30
C LYS A 450 -1.20 -14.57 28.48
N GLU A 451 -2.06 -14.76 27.48
CA GLU A 451 -3.14 -15.75 27.51
C GLU A 451 -2.61 -17.18 27.67
N TYR A 452 -1.51 -17.52 26.99
CA TYR A 452 -0.88 -18.82 27.13
C TYR A 452 -0.49 -19.10 28.57
N TYR A 453 0.24 -18.17 29.22
CA TYR A 453 0.71 -18.37 30.60
C TYR A 453 -0.39 -18.16 31.66
N ASP A 454 -1.44 -17.42 31.35
CA ASP A 454 -2.62 -17.31 32.20
C ASP A 454 -3.41 -18.61 32.25
N SER A 455 -3.37 -19.42 31.18
CA SER A 455 -3.98 -20.75 31.15
C SER A 455 -3.16 -21.84 31.85
N GLN A 456 -1.90 -21.58 32.21
CA GLN A 456 -1.02 -22.54 32.88
C GLN A 456 -1.21 -22.57 34.40
N PRO A 457 -0.91 -23.70 35.07
CA PRO A 457 -0.85 -23.79 36.53
C PRO A 457 0.06 -22.71 37.12
N ALA A 458 -0.30 -22.16 38.28
CA ALA A 458 0.44 -21.07 38.92
C ALA A 458 1.94 -21.39 39.16
N GLU A 459 2.26 -22.66 39.40
CA GLU A 459 3.63 -23.16 39.61
C GLU A 459 4.50 -23.10 38.34
N LEU A 460 3.86 -23.08 37.16
CA LEU A 460 4.49 -23.02 35.84
C LEU A 460 4.36 -21.63 35.20
N ARG A 461 3.90 -20.62 35.95
CA ARG A 461 3.74 -19.27 35.43
C ARG A 461 5.04 -18.47 35.61
N PRO A 462 5.63 -17.90 34.54
CA PRO A 462 6.75 -16.98 34.64
C PRO A 462 6.37 -15.75 35.46
N SER A 463 7.36 -15.07 36.05
CA SER A 463 7.07 -13.75 36.63
C SER A 463 6.69 -12.74 35.51
N PRO A 464 5.85 -11.74 35.81
CA PRO A 464 5.36 -10.79 34.80
C PRO A 464 6.48 -10.07 34.05
N GLU A 465 7.61 -9.81 34.71
CA GLU A 465 8.77 -9.15 34.12
C GLU A 465 9.42 -9.99 33.01
N HIS A 466 9.36 -11.33 33.09
CA HIS A 466 9.89 -12.23 32.06
C HIS A 466 8.97 -12.36 30.84
N LEU A 467 7.70 -11.95 30.97
CA LEU A 467 6.74 -11.94 29.86
C LEU A 467 6.91 -10.72 28.95
N ASN A 468 7.61 -9.67 29.42
CA ASN A 468 7.89 -8.49 28.62
C ASN A 468 8.89 -8.84 27.50
N VAL A 469 8.46 -8.61 26.26
CA VAL A 469 9.27 -8.90 25.07
C VAL A 469 10.26 -7.75 24.84
N SER A 470 11.56 -8.01 25.05
CA SER A 470 12.62 -7.06 24.65
C SER A 470 12.72 -6.95 23.12
N THR A 471 13.31 -5.86 22.63
CA THR A 471 13.46 -5.60 21.18
C THR A 471 14.09 -6.77 20.42
N ASP A 472 15.18 -7.35 20.94
CA ASP A 472 15.85 -8.49 20.29
C ASP A 472 14.93 -9.72 20.19
N ASN A 473 14.13 -9.98 21.23
CA ASN A 473 13.19 -11.11 21.23
C ASN A 473 12.02 -10.85 20.27
N LEU A 474 11.59 -9.58 20.16
CA LEU A 474 10.55 -9.16 19.22
C LEU A 474 11.02 -9.34 17.77
N CYS A 475 12.27 -9.03 17.44
CA CYS A 475 12.83 -9.24 16.10
C CYS A 475 12.80 -10.73 15.70
N ALA A 476 13.21 -11.62 16.60
CA ALA A 476 13.15 -13.07 16.38
C ALA A 476 11.72 -13.57 16.16
N LEU A 477 10.77 -13.12 17.00
CA LEU A 477 9.35 -13.46 16.89
C LEU A 477 8.72 -12.93 15.60
N LEU A 478 8.96 -11.67 15.25
CA LEU A 478 8.47 -11.06 14.02
C LEU A 478 9.03 -11.77 12.79
N SER A 479 10.27 -12.24 12.83
CA SER A 479 10.86 -13.03 11.73
C SER A 479 10.12 -14.36 11.54
N PHE A 480 9.81 -15.06 12.63
CA PHE A 480 9.00 -16.29 12.59
C PHE A 480 7.57 -16.02 12.08
N ILE A 481 6.93 -14.94 12.56
CA ILE A 481 5.56 -14.56 12.17
C ILE A 481 5.51 -14.15 10.70
N LEU A 482 6.47 -13.35 10.23
CA LEU A 482 6.60 -12.94 8.83
C LEU A 482 6.75 -14.16 7.92
N ILE A 483 7.65 -15.09 8.24
CA ILE A 483 7.87 -16.30 7.43
C ILE A 483 6.65 -17.23 7.45
N SER A 484 5.89 -17.21 8.54
CA SER A 484 4.61 -17.91 8.66
C SER A 484 3.44 -17.18 7.96
N ALA A 485 3.67 -15.96 7.47
CA ALA A 485 2.74 -15.14 6.71
C ALA A 485 3.19 -15.03 5.22
N PRO A 486 2.88 -16.04 4.38
CA PRO A 486 3.40 -16.12 3.01
C PRO A 486 3.00 -14.93 2.14
N SER A 487 1.78 -14.40 2.30
CA SER A 487 1.29 -13.28 1.49
C SER A 487 2.10 -11.99 1.69
N SER A 488 2.70 -11.81 2.87
CA SER A 488 3.50 -10.63 3.21
C SER A 488 4.93 -10.75 2.72
N CYS A 489 5.45 -11.97 2.63
CA CYS A 489 6.80 -12.24 2.11
C CYS A 489 6.94 -11.81 0.65
N LEU A 490 5.88 -11.98 -0.15
CA LEU A 490 5.85 -11.63 -1.58
C LEU A 490 6.17 -10.16 -1.89
N HIS A 491 5.97 -9.26 -0.93
CA HIS A 491 6.07 -7.81 -1.15
C HIS A 491 6.77 -7.07 0.00
N VAL A 492 7.55 -7.75 0.85
CA VAL A 492 8.04 -7.15 2.11
C VAL A 492 8.89 -5.90 1.88
N PHE A 493 9.82 -5.90 0.91
CA PHE A 493 10.66 -4.74 0.60
C PHE A 493 9.83 -3.61 0.00
N THR A 494 8.89 -3.96 -0.89
CA THR A 494 7.90 -3.00 -1.40
C THR A 494 7.14 -2.33 -0.24
N GLN A 495 6.64 -3.11 0.73
CA GLN A 495 5.91 -2.58 1.88
C GLN A 495 6.79 -1.74 2.80
N LEU A 496 8.01 -2.18 3.09
CA LEU A 496 8.97 -1.44 3.92
C LEU A 496 9.37 -0.11 3.28
N ALA A 497 9.61 -0.10 1.97
CA ALA A 497 9.93 1.11 1.23
C ALA A 497 8.76 2.10 1.23
N LEU A 498 7.54 1.62 0.99
CA LEU A 498 6.32 2.46 1.09
C LEU A 498 6.18 3.05 2.50
N LEU A 499 6.30 2.21 3.53
CA LEU A 499 6.21 2.66 4.92
C LEU A 499 7.30 3.67 5.26
N GLY A 500 8.55 3.40 4.93
CA GLY A 500 9.66 4.32 5.22
C GLY A 500 9.56 5.65 4.47
N SER A 501 9.06 5.63 3.23
CA SER A 501 8.86 6.85 2.43
C SER A 501 7.72 7.74 2.94
N PHE A 502 6.67 7.15 3.51
CA PHE A 502 5.42 7.87 3.81
C PHE A 502 5.01 7.89 5.29
N ALA A 503 5.73 7.19 6.17
CA ALA A 503 5.45 7.21 7.60
C ALA A 503 5.60 8.65 8.15
N PRO A 504 4.64 9.15 8.94
CA PRO A 504 4.75 10.45 9.60
C PRO A 504 5.94 10.45 10.57
N GLN A 505 6.72 11.52 10.59
CA GLN A 505 7.86 11.64 11.51
C GLN A 505 7.43 11.54 12.99
N SER A 506 6.21 11.97 13.33
CA SER A 506 5.65 11.82 14.68
C SER A 506 5.48 10.36 15.10
N VAL A 507 5.05 9.48 14.18
CA VAL A 507 4.86 8.05 14.44
C VAL A 507 6.21 7.31 14.42
N ALA A 508 7.13 7.73 13.55
CA ALA A 508 8.50 7.19 13.53
C ALA A 508 9.29 7.49 14.82
N ASN A 509 8.95 8.57 15.53
CA ASN A 509 9.55 8.98 16.80
C ASN A 509 8.87 8.38 18.04
N GLY A 510 7.92 7.45 17.87
CA GLY A 510 7.29 6.74 18.99
C GLY A 510 6.11 7.47 19.64
N ASN A 511 5.60 8.56 19.07
CA ASN A 511 4.28 9.04 19.47
C ASN A 511 3.23 8.08 18.89
N THR A 512 2.65 7.28 19.78
CA THR A 512 1.65 6.26 19.47
C THR A 512 0.38 6.86 18.85
N PHE A 513 -0.37 6.00 18.15
CA PHE A 513 -1.58 6.29 17.38
C PHE A 513 -2.72 7.00 18.09
#